data_AF-A0A5J4V5Q9-F1
#
_entry.id   AF-A0A5J4V5Q9-F1
#
_cell.length_a   1.000
_cell.length_b   1.000
_cell.length_c   1.000
_cell.angle_alpha   90.00
_cell.angle_beta   90.00
_cell.angle_gamma   90.00
#
_symmetry.space_group_name_H-M   'P 1'
#
loop_
_entity.id
_entity.type
_entity.pdbx_description
1 polymer ?
#
loop_
_entity_poly.entity_id
_entity_poly.type
_entity_poly.pdbx_seq_one_letter_code
_entity_poly.pdbx_strand_id
1 'polypeptide(L)'
;MDIDLMFRNWNLTFQYTKQFTQLGCTADLITGLHAEPLTESELKNLVNDIKPVTISIKNYVITEVTANGARYKATDACLNRVRQFNSQRPFVVPAQRVEVWPFPTSATLTGIRTSQNIPLSHVTDFCLLFPKDARATTCFENPCYQNMQVTICGRNFPDMPMNFLDQQFFQLQLNASNLDLLFEATDEFEDALTTPRNTATRRLNSHTDLTSFLITLQCEHNSNGALTFDGLDTQNQNTSVELRGAPIYQGATDSFYNVDISGRRPPLPLLCIVHDIFWLFLPAAGGSCIYDTNHSFDEVIGPLSS
;
A
#
# COMPACT_ATOMS: atom_id res chain seq x y z
N MET A 1 22.85 40.15 6.13
CA MET A 1 21.38 40.08 6.14
C MET A 1 20.96 40.15 7.60
N ASP A 2 20.07 41.08 7.95
CA ASP A 2 19.68 41.28 9.36
C ASP A 2 18.87 40.07 9.84
N ILE A 3 19.45 39.29 10.75
CA ILE A 3 18.88 38.04 11.28
C ILE A 3 17.52 38.33 11.94
N ASP A 4 17.37 39.51 12.55
CA ASP A 4 16.11 39.95 13.16
C ASP A 4 15.01 40.21 12.11
N LEU A 5 15.38 40.53 10.87
CA LEU A 5 14.44 40.70 9.75
C LEU A 5 14.00 39.36 9.15
N MET A 6 14.86 38.32 9.22
CA MET A 6 14.47 36.94 8.90
C MET A 6 13.45 36.39 9.91
N PHE A 7 13.64 36.67 11.20
CA PHE A 7 12.74 36.18 12.25
C PHE A 7 11.34 36.81 12.20
N ARG A 8 11.22 38.08 11.83
CA ARG A 8 9.91 38.76 11.71
C ARG A 8 9.04 38.24 10.56
N ASN A 9 9.65 37.64 9.54
CA ASN A 9 8.96 37.17 8.34
C ASN A 9 8.85 35.64 8.27
N TRP A 10 9.21 34.92 9.34
CA TRP A 10 9.19 33.46 9.36
C TRP A 10 7.77 32.91 9.55
N ASN A 11 7.30 32.12 8.59
CA ASN A 11 6.06 31.36 8.71
C ASN A 11 6.33 29.95 9.27
N LEU A 12 5.37 29.40 10.02
CA LEU A 12 5.43 28.03 10.52
C LEU A 12 5.76 27.06 9.38
N THR A 13 6.89 26.36 9.51
CA THR A 13 7.41 25.44 8.49
C THR A 13 7.54 24.05 9.13
N PHE A 14 7.05 23.03 8.43
CA PHE A 14 7.26 21.64 8.85
C PHE A 14 8.55 21.14 8.25
N GLN A 15 9.44 20.61 9.09
CA GLN A 15 10.60 19.87 8.64
C GLN A 15 10.27 18.38 8.72
N TYR A 16 10.38 17.72 7.58
CA TYR A 16 10.24 16.28 7.49
C TYR A 16 11.63 15.66 7.56
N THR A 17 11.81 14.71 8.48
CA THR A 17 13.11 14.05 8.71
C THR A 17 13.42 12.96 7.67
N LYS A 18 12.46 12.64 6.79
CA LYS A 18 12.57 11.60 5.78
C LYS A 18 12.14 12.12 4.40
N GLN A 19 12.77 11.62 3.36
CA GLN A 19 12.45 11.92 1.95
C GLN A 19 11.00 11.55 1.58
N PHE A 20 10.42 10.55 2.28
CA PHE A 20 9.02 10.18 2.22
C PHE A 20 8.39 10.33 3.60
N THR A 21 7.29 11.09 3.70
CA THR A 21 6.54 11.22 4.96
C THR A 21 5.10 10.80 4.75
N GLN A 22 4.67 9.83 5.55
CA GLN A 22 3.30 9.33 5.56
C GLN A 22 2.38 10.28 6.33
N LEU A 23 1.14 10.45 5.87
CA LEU A 23 0.09 11.10 6.66
C LEU A 23 -0.09 10.34 7.99
N GLY A 24 -0.12 11.07 9.10
CA GLY A 24 -0.13 10.48 10.44
C GLY A 24 1.25 10.24 11.08
N CYS A 25 2.36 10.47 10.37
CA CYS A 25 3.68 10.51 10.99
C CYS A 25 3.87 11.75 11.88
N THR A 26 4.75 11.63 12.87
CA THR A 26 5.24 12.77 13.64
C THR A 26 6.15 13.61 12.73
N ALA A 27 5.82 14.89 12.59
CA ALA A 27 6.61 15.89 11.89
C ALA A 27 7.14 16.92 12.91
N ASP A 28 8.30 17.48 12.61
CA ASP A 28 8.91 18.51 13.42
C ASP A 28 8.36 19.87 12.97
N LEU A 29 7.47 20.44 13.79
CA LEU A 29 7.01 21.81 13.61
C LEU A 29 8.07 22.73 14.20
N ILE A 30 8.71 23.52 13.33
CA ILE A 30 9.60 24.59 13.77
C ILE A 30 8.73 25.74 14.25
N THR A 31 8.65 25.91 15.56
CA THR A 31 7.84 26.95 16.21
C THR A 31 8.59 28.25 16.41
N GLY A 32 9.92 28.20 16.34
CA GLY A 32 10.79 29.32 16.60
C GLY A 32 12.22 29.02 16.16
N LEU A 33 13.02 30.07 16.11
CA LEU A 33 14.44 30.01 15.85
C LEU A 33 15.12 31.00 16.79
N HIS A 34 16.22 30.59 17.42
CA HIS A 34 17.03 31.47 18.26
C HIS A 34 18.51 31.26 17.99
N ALA A 35 19.32 32.24 18.41
CA ALA A 35 20.75 32.24 18.20
C ALA A 35 21.47 31.94 19.52
N GLU A 36 22.20 30.82 19.59
CA GLU A 36 23.01 30.46 20.75
C GLU A 36 24.48 30.84 20.52
N PRO A 37 25.18 31.47 21.49
CA PRO A 37 26.59 31.82 21.33
C PRO A 37 27.46 30.57 21.26
N LEU A 38 28.35 30.48 20.26
CA LEU A 38 29.45 29.52 20.30
C LEU A 38 30.53 30.09 21.24
N THR A 39 30.87 29.35 22.30
CA THR A 39 31.90 29.77 23.24
C THR A 39 33.19 30.20 22.53
N GLU A 40 33.65 31.42 22.86
CA GLU A 40 34.87 32.12 22.40
C GLU A 40 34.92 32.63 20.94
N SER A 41 33.84 32.58 20.17
CA SER A 41 33.77 33.28 18.88
C SER A 41 32.54 34.21 18.80
N GLU A 42 32.62 35.31 18.05
CA GLU A 42 31.45 36.16 17.76
C GLU A 42 30.40 35.45 16.87
N LEU A 43 30.62 34.18 16.51
CA LEU A 43 29.70 33.35 15.75
C LEU A 43 28.58 32.84 16.66
N LYS A 44 27.34 32.91 16.15
CA LYS A 44 26.16 32.36 16.81
C LYS A 44 25.66 31.16 16.02
N ASN A 45 25.36 30.05 16.69
CA ASN A 45 24.62 28.95 16.11
C ASN A 45 23.15 29.33 16.00
N LEU A 46 22.54 29.07 14.86
CA LEU A 46 21.10 29.14 14.72
C LEU A 46 20.51 27.80 15.20
N VAL A 47 19.65 27.85 16.20
CA VAL A 47 18.98 26.69 16.79
C VAL A 47 17.50 26.81 16.52
N ASN A 48 16.87 25.68 16.18
CA ASN A 48 15.44 25.61 15.91
C ASN A 48 14.70 25.12 17.15
N ASP A 49 13.62 25.82 17.52
CA ASP A 49 12.65 25.32 18.48
C ASP A 49 11.73 24.33 17.76
N ILE A 50 11.87 23.06 18.10
CA ILE A 50 11.15 21.96 17.45
C ILE A 50 10.06 21.45 18.38
N LYS A 51 8.83 21.39 17.86
CA LYS A 51 7.71 20.72 18.51
C LYS A 51 7.25 19.52 17.66
N PRO A 52 7.20 18.30 18.22
CA PRO A 52 6.64 17.16 17.51
C PRO A 52 5.12 17.35 17.34
N VAL A 53 4.63 17.20 16.11
CA VAL A 53 3.21 17.23 15.79
C VAL A 53 2.82 16.08 14.87
N THR A 54 1.54 15.74 14.78
CA THR A 54 1.03 14.77 13.81
C THR A 54 0.22 15.49 12.75
N ILE A 55 0.57 15.29 11.47
CA ILE A 55 -0.15 15.93 10.37
C ILE A 55 -1.28 15.01 9.91
N SER A 56 -2.50 15.54 9.98
CA SER A 56 -3.71 14.91 9.41
C SER A 56 -4.34 15.86 8.39
N ILE A 57 -4.64 15.35 7.20
CA ILE A 57 -5.41 16.09 6.19
C ILE A 57 -6.88 15.68 6.34
N LYS A 58 -7.77 16.66 6.53
CA LYS A 58 -9.22 16.46 6.53
C LYS A 58 -9.81 17.28 5.38
N ASN A 59 -10.72 16.68 4.61
CA ASN A 59 -11.45 17.33 3.51
C ASN A 59 -10.55 17.95 2.43
N TYR A 60 -9.74 17.13 1.77
CA TYR A 60 -8.95 17.59 0.62
C TYR A 60 -9.70 17.44 -0.70
N VAL A 61 -9.34 18.27 -1.66
CA VAL A 61 -9.73 18.13 -3.07
C VAL A 61 -8.46 17.92 -3.86
N ILE A 62 -8.42 16.87 -4.67
CA ILE A 62 -7.32 16.65 -5.60
C ILE A 62 -7.48 17.68 -6.72
N THR A 63 -6.55 18.63 -6.81
CA THR A 63 -6.59 19.70 -7.82
C THR A 63 -5.84 19.33 -9.10
N GLU A 64 -4.83 18.46 -8.99
CA GLU A 64 -3.97 18.05 -10.11
C GLU A 64 -3.45 16.63 -9.85
N VAL A 65 -3.34 15.83 -10.90
CA VAL A 65 -2.73 14.49 -10.88
C VAL A 65 -1.78 14.38 -12.05
N THR A 66 -0.54 14.00 -11.78
CA THR A 66 0.52 13.92 -12.80
C THR A 66 1.06 12.50 -12.85
N ALA A 67 1.02 11.88 -14.03
CA ALA A 67 1.63 10.58 -14.28
C ALA A 67 2.90 10.76 -15.12
N ASN A 68 4.04 10.26 -14.63
CA ASN A 68 5.32 10.31 -15.35
C ASN A 68 5.45 9.07 -16.23
N GLY A 69 5.39 9.24 -17.55
CA GLY A 69 5.67 8.17 -18.50
C GLY A 69 7.13 8.20 -18.94
N ALA A 70 7.89 7.13 -18.66
CA ALA A 70 9.24 6.98 -19.22
C ALA A 70 9.16 6.86 -20.75
N ARG A 71 9.97 7.64 -21.47
CA ARG A 71 10.09 7.53 -22.92
C ARG A 71 11.54 7.55 -23.34
N TYR A 72 11.91 6.66 -24.25
CA TYR A 72 13.21 6.68 -24.87
C TYR A 72 13.25 7.77 -25.96
N LYS A 73 14.11 8.79 -25.78
CA LYS A 73 14.39 9.86 -26.76
C LYS A 73 13.14 10.53 -27.36
N ALA A 74 12.16 10.90 -26.52
CA ALA A 74 11.01 11.68 -27.01
C ALA A 74 11.47 13.07 -27.50
N THR A 75 11.30 13.34 -28.80
CA THR A 75 11.55 14.68 -29.38
C THR A 75 10.39 15.63 -29.12
N ASP A 76 10.61 16.94 -29.17
CA ASP A 76 9.55 17.95 -29.03
C ASP A 76 8.43 17.76 -30.06
N ALA A 77 8.79 17.35 -31.28
CA ALA A 77 7.82 17.03 -32.31
C ALA A 77 6.91 15.85 -31.91
N CYS A 78 7.47 14.80 -31.28
CA CYS A 78 6.70 13.68 -30.75
C CYS A 78 5.79 14.12 -29.60
N LEU A 79 6.31 14.89 -28.64
CA LEU A 79 5.53 15.42 -27.52
C LEU A 79 4.36 16.29 -28.00
N ASN A 80 4.59 17.19 -28.96
CA ASN A 80 3.55 18.03 -29.54
C ASN A 80 2.49 17.22 -30.27
N ARG A 81 2.88 16.16 -30.99
CA ARG A 81 1.93 15.25 -31.65
C ARG A 81 1.06 14.50 -30.66
N VAL A 82 1.65 14.01 -29.56
CA VAL A 82 0.88 13.35 -28.48
C VAL A 82 -0.07 14.33 -27.81
N ARG A 83 0.38 15.56 -27.53
CA ARG A 83 -0.50 16.62 -27.00
C ARG A 83 -1.66 16.90 -27.94
N GLN A 84 -1.41 17.03 -29.24
CA GLN A 84 -2.46 17.27 -30.24
C GLN A 84 -3.42 16.09 -30.37
N PHE A 85 -2.90 14.85 -30.33
CA PHE A 85 -3.72 13.65 -30.38
C PHE A 85 -4.66 13.57 -29.17
N ASN A 86 -4.13 13.78 -27.96
CA ASN A 86 -4.89 13.72 -26.72
C ASN A 86 -5.79 14.95 -26.49
N SER A 87 -5.55 16.08 -27.16
CA SER A 87 -6.41 17.28 -27.05
C SER A 87 -7.62 17.23 -27.99
N GLN A 88 -7.66 16.29 -28.93
CA GLN A 88 -8.74 16.19 -29.91
C GLN A 88 -9.63 14.95 -29.72
N ARG A 89 -9.20 13.98 -28.92
CA ARG A 89 -9.88 12.69 -28.78
C ARG A 89 -10.01 12.30 -27.31
N PRO A 90 -11.18 11.75 -26.91
CA PRO A 90 -11.27 10.99 -25.69
C PRO A 90 -10.19 9.92 -25.63
N PHE A 91 -9.59 9.73 -24.46
CA PHE A 91 -8.70 8.61 -24.22
C PHE A 91 -8.90 8.09 -22.80
N VAL A 92 -8.56 6.83 -22.62
CA VAL A 92 -8.67 6.14 -21.35
C VAL A 92 -7.29 5.84 -20.81
N VAL A 93 -7.09 6.09 -19.52
CA VAL A 93 -5.93 5.63 -18.78
C VAL A 93 -6.39 4.55 -17.81
N PRO A 94 -5.98 3.29 -18.02
CA PRO A 94 -6.19 2.23 -17.03
C PRO A 94 -5.56 2.61 -15.70
N ALA A 95 -6.21 2.27 -14.60
CA ALA A 95 -5.72 2.51 -13.27
C ALA A 95 -6.18 1.38 -12.34
N GLN A 96 -5.62 1.36 -11.14
CA GLN A 96 -6.06 0.44 -10.09
C GLN A 96 -6.47 1.25 -8.86
N ARG A 97 -7.56 0.83 -8.22
CA ARG A 97 -8.00 1.36 -6.93
C ARG A 97 -7.84 0.28 -5.89
N VAL A 98 -7.11 0.58 -4.82
CA VAL A 98 -7.03 -0.30 -3.66
C VAL A 98 -8.04 0.16 -2.61
N GLU A 99 -8.96 -0.71 -2.26
CA GLU A 99 -9.84 -0.53 -1.11
C GLU A 99 -9.34 -1.38 0.06
N VAL A 100 -9.37 -0.85 1.28
CA VAL A 100 -8.84 -1.54 2.47
C VAL A 100 -9.97 -1.83 3.45
N TRP A 101 -10.15 -3.12 3.74
CA TRP A 101 -11.17 -3.66 4.64
C TRP A 101 -10.52 -4.33 5.85
N PRO A 102 -10.68 -3.80 7.08
CA PRO A 102 -10.21 -4.48 8.28
C PRO A 102 -11.16 -5.64 8.61
N PHE A 103 -10.60 -6.83 8.83
CA PHE A 103 -11.40 -7.96 9.34
C PHE A 103 -11.92 -7.67 10.75
N PRO A 104 -13.09 -8.19 11.16
CA PRO A 104 -13.72 -7.83 12.43
C PRO A 104 -13.02 -8.42 13.67
N THR A 105 -12.09 -9.38 13.50
CA THR A 105 -11.44 -10.06 14.62
C THR A 105 -9.93 -10.14 14.42
N SER A 106 -9.18 -9.80 15.47
CA SER A 106 -7.72 -9.93 15.50
C SER A 106 -7.28 -11.38 15.70
N ALA A 107 -5.98 -11.65 15.55
CA ALA A 107 -5.40 -12.96 15.84
C ALA A 107 -5.63 -13.38 17.30
N THR A 108 -5.80 -14.69 17.50
CA THR A 108 -5.89 -15.35 18.80
C THR A 108 -4.69 -16.27 19.00
N LEU A 109 -4.54 -16.87 20.19
CA LEU A 109 -3.49 -17.85 20.48
C LEU A 109 -3.47 -19.04 19.52
N THR A 110 -4.62 -19.42 18.96
CA THR A 110 -4.72 -20.53 18.00
C THR A 110 -4.64 -20.08 16.55
N GLY A 111 -4.45 -18.78 16.31
CA GLY A 111 -4.37 -18.16 14.99
C GLY A 111 -5.56 -17.27 14.64
N ILE A 112 -5.78 -17.08 13.35
CA ILE A 112 -6.78 -16.20 12.77
C ILE A 112 -7.91 -17.07 12.21
N ARG A 113 -9.15 -16.71 12.55
CA ARG A 113 -10.37 -17.20 11.90
C ARG A 113 -11.40 -16.10 11.97
N THR A 114 -11.61 -15.41 10.86
CA THR A 114 -12.46 -14.23 10.80
C THR A 114 -13.13 -14.14 9.44
N SER A 115 -14.30 -13.52 9.39
CA SER A 115 -15.10 -13.42 8.17
C SER A 115 -15.80 -12.08 8.12
N GLN A 116 -15.92 -11.51 6.94
CA GLN A 116 -16.70 -10.30 6.70
C GLN A 116 -17.42 -10.40 5.37
N ASN A 117 -18.61 -9.81 5.31
CA ASN A 117 -19.37 -9.69 4.08
C ASN A 117 -18.99 -8.38 3.38
N ILE A 118 -18.45 -8.49 2.17
CA ILE A 118 -17.96 -7.35 1.37
C ILE A 118 -18.58 -7.44 -0.04
N PRO A 119 -19.08 -6.34 -0.62
CA PRO A 119 -19.46 -6.32 -2.02
C PRO A 119 -18.19 -6.41 -2.89
N LEU A 120 -18.12 -7.41 -3.77
CA LEU A 120 -16.96 -7.64 -4.62
C LEU A 120 -17.35 -7.39 -6.07
N SER A 121 -16.65 -6.49 -6.76
CA SER A 121 -16.91 -6.18 -8.16
C SER A 121 -15.64 -5.67 -8.84
N HIS A 122 -15.35 -6.15 -10.05
CA HIS A 122 -14.16 -5.77 -10.83
C HIS A 122 -12.86 -5.98 -10.04
N VAL A 123 -12.75 -7.11 -9.33
CA VAL A 123 -11.59 -7.42 -8.49
C VAL A 123 -10.51 -8.12 -9.30
N THR A 124 -9.29 -7.58 -9.29
CA THR A 124 -8.13 -8.19 -9.98
C THR A 124 -7.24 -9.00 -9.06
N ASP A 125 -6.98 -8.44 -7.87
CA ASP A 125 -6.13 -9.03 -6.85
C ASP A 125 -6.71 -8.77 -5.46
N PHE A 126 -6.51 -9.73 -4.56
CA PHE A 126 -6.61 -9.46 -3.13
C PHE A 126 -5.21 -9.38 -2.55
N CYS A 127 -5.02 -8.48 -1.58
CA CYS A 127 -3.80 -8.49 -0.78
C CYS A 127 -4.09 -8.59 0.71
N LEU A 128 -3.25 -9.30 1.46
CA LEU A 128 -3.37 -9.40 2.91
C LEU A 128 -2.24 -8.65 3.59
N LEU A 129 -2.61 -7.87 4.60
CA LEU A 129 -1.70 -7.07 5.41
C LEU A 129 -1.84 -7.43 6.89
N PHE A 130 -0.71 -7.50 7.56
CA PHE A 130 -0.60 -7.87 8.97
C PHE A 130 0.09 -6.76 9.76
N PRO A 131 -0.59 -5.61 9.99
CA PRO A 131 -0.03 -4.51 10.75
C PRO A 131 0.27 -4.91 12.20
N LYS A 132 1.39 -4.40 12.74
CA LYS A 132 1.72 -4.51 14.17
C LYS A 132 1.24 -3.32 15.02
N ASP A 133 0.99 -2.18 14.37
CA ASP A 133 0.42 -0.98 14.99
C ASP A 133 -0.74 -0.48 14.12
N ALA A 134 -1.79 0.06 14.73
CA ALA A 134 -2.96 0.55 14.00
C ALA A 134 -2.64 1.70 13.02
N ARG A 135 -1.45 2.31 13.13
CA ARG A 135 -0.97 3.38 12.23
C ARG A 135 -0.09 2.87 11.10
N ALA A 136 0.24 1.57 11.07
CA ALA A 136 1.04 0.98 10.01
C ALA A 136 0.22 0.95 8.71
N THR A 137 0.74 1.59 7.66
CA THR A 137 0.10 1.60 6.32
C THR A 137 1.02 1.14 5.20
N THR A 138 2.34 1.18 5.40
CA THR A 138 3.33 0.81 4.37
C THR A 138 4.35 -0.24 4.82
N CYS A 139 4.51 -0.44 6.14
CA CYS A 139 5.56 -1.28 6.71
C CYS A 139 4.92 -2.48 7.43
N PHE A 140 5.11 -3.67 6.86
CA PHE A 140 4.45 -4.90 7.27
C PHE A 140 5.45 -6.05 7.33
N GLU A 141 5.34 -6.85 8.37
CA GLU A 141 6.25 -7.97 8.62
C GLU A 141 5.54 -9.28 8.33
N ASN A 142 6.29 -10.28 7.84
CA ASN A 142 5.77 -11.64 7.70
C ASN A 142 5.27 -12.15 9.06
N PRO A 143 3.97 -12.48 9.21
CA PRO A 143 3.41 -12.89 10.49
C PRO A 143 3.88 -14.30 10.91
N CYS A 144 4.55 -15.07 10.03
CA CYS A 144 5.02 -16.44 10.23
C CYS A 144 3.89 -17.44 10.53
N TYR A 145 2.88 -17.46 9.64
CA TYR A 145 1.71 -18.33 9.75
C TYR A 145 1.76 -19.47 8.72
N GLN A 146 1.04 -20.54 9.05
CA GLN A 146 0.83 -21.74 8.26
C GLN A 146 -0.67 -21.98 8.07
N ASN A 147 -0.99 -22.82 7.10
CA ASN A 147 -2.37 -23.13 6.71
C ASN A 147 -3.20 -21.87 6.40
N MET A 148 -2.55 -20.81 5.89
CA MET A 148 -3.17 -19.53 5.62
C MET A 148 -3.98 -19.59 4.33
N GLN A 149 -5.23 -19.19 4.38
CA GLN A 149 -6.13 -19.28 3.24
C GLN A 149 -7.26 -18.27 3.33
N VAL A 150 -7.63 -17.71 2.18
CA VAL A 150 -8.83 -16.88 2.03
C VAL A 150 -9.90 -17.72 1.36
N THR A 151 -11.14 -17.67 1.85
CA THR A 151 -12.29 -18.32 1.24
C THR A 151 -13.31 -17.27 0.81
N ILE A 152 -13.70 -17.27 -0.46
CA ILE A 152 -14.67 -16.33 -1.06
C ILE A 152 -15.68 -17.15 -1.83
N CYS A 153 -16.98 -16.92 -1.62
CA CYS A 153 -18.05 -17.71 -2.25
C CYS A 153 -17.88 -19.24 -2.09
N GLY A 154 -17.30 -19.70 -0.98
CA GLY A 154 -17.02 -21.11 -0.74
C GLY A 154 -15.85 -21.70 -1.54
N ARG A 155 -15.10 -20.88 -2.29
CA ARG A 155 -13.86 -21.26 -2.98
C ARG A 155 -12.65 -20.72 -2.25
N ASN A 156 -11.54 -21.45 -2.29
CA ASN A 156 -10.32 -21.05 -1.60
C ASN A 156 -9.35 -20.33 -2.54
N PHE A 157 -8.65 -19.33 -2.01
CA PHE A 157 -7.65 -18.54 -2.71
C PHE A 157 -6.35 -18.50 -1.88
N PRO A 158 -5.27 -19.12 -2.34
CA PRO A 158 -5.22 -20.12 -3.42
C PRO A 158 -5.89 -21.45 -3.00
N ASP A 159 -6.07 -22.38 -3.93
CA ASP A 159 -6.71 -23.69 -3.67
C ASP A 159 -6.03 -24.47 -2.54
N MET A 160 -4.70 -24.44 -2.52
CA MET A 160 -3.89 -25.04 -1.46
C MET A 160 -3.60 -24.01 -0.37
N PRO A 161 -3.64 -24.39 0.91
CA PRO A 161 -3.33 -23.47 1.99
C PRO A 161 -1.84 -23.07 1.95
N MET A 162 -1.55 -21.82 2.28
CA MET A 162 -0.21 -21.23 2.23
C MET A 162 0.54 -21.37 3.55
N ASN A 163 1.84 -21.66 3.46
CA ASN A 163 2.77 -21.64 4.58
C ASN A 163 3.88 -20.63 4.31
N PHE A 164 4.01 -19.61 5.17
CA PHE A 164 4.82 -18.43 4.86
C PHE A 164 6.34 -18.63 4.91
N LEU A 165 6.80 -19.82 5.30
CA LEU A 165 8.23 -20.18 5.32
C LEU A 165 8.58 -21.25 4.27
N ASP A 166 7.61 -21.72 3.48
CA ASP A 166 7.81 -22.79 2.53
C ASP A 166 8.13 -22.25 1.13
N GLN A 167 8.96 -22.98 0.38
CA GLN A 167 9.38 -22.60 -0.98
C GLN A 167 8.20 -22.39 -1.95
N GLN A 168 7.13 -23.17 -1.80
CA GLN A 168 5.92 -23.03 -2.63
C GLN A 168 5.28 -21.65 -2.48
N PHE A 169 5.27 -21.09 -1.26
CA PHE A 169 4.75 -19.76 -1.01
C PHE A 169 5.60 -18.68 -1.66
N PHE A 170 6.93 -18.80 -1.61
CA PHE A 170 7.82 -17.86 -2.28
C PHE A 170 7.57 -17.82 -3.79
N GLN A 171 7.46 -18.98 -4.43
CA GLN A 171 7.14 -19.05 -5.85
C GLN A 171 5.79 -18.40 -6.17
N LEU A 172 4.78 -18.65 -5.32
CA LEU A 172 3.46 -18.04 -5.49
C LEU A 172 3.55 -16.50 -5.43
N GLN A 173 4.28 -15.95 -4.46
CA GLN A 173 4.40 -14.50 -4.32
C GLN A 173 5.24 -13.86 -5.43
N LEU A 174 6.33 -14.51 -5.87
CA LEU A 174 7.12 -14.03 -7.01
C LEU A 174 6.30 -14.00 -8.31
N ASN A 175 5.51 -15.04 -8.55
CA ASN A 175 4.57 -15.09 -9.66
C ASN A 175 3.46 -14.03 -9.52
N ALA A 176 3.01 -13.77 -8.29
CA ALA A 176 1.97 -12.80 -8.00
C ALA A 176 2.42 -11.35 -8.21
N SER A 177 3.67 -11.05 -7.88
CA SER A 177 4.25 -9.72 -8.03
C SER A 177 4.61 -9.35 -9.47
N ASN A 178 4.48 -10.28 -10.43
CA ASN A 178 4.81 -10.07 -11.85
C ASN A 178 6.19 -9.40 -12.04
N LEU A 179 7.18 -9.80 -11.23
CA LEU A 179 8.56 -9.36 -11.38
C LEU A 179 9.10 -9.96 -12.69
N ASP A 180 8.97 -9.20 -13.78
CA ASP A 180 9.47 -9.56 -15.10
C ASP A 180 10.89 -9.02 -15.30
N LEU A 181 11.51 -9.31 -16.45
CA LEU A 181 12.86 -8.85 -16.77
C LEU A 181 13.06 -7.33 -16.69
N LEU A 182 11.99 -6.53 -16.63
CA LEU A 182 12.05 -5.08 -16.52
C LEU A 182 12.14 -4.59 -15.06
N PHE A 183 11.66 -5.39 -14.09
CA PHE A 183 11.59 -5.04 -12.67
C PHE A 183 12.18 -6.14 -11.79
N GLU A 184 13.23 -5.79 -11.05
CA GLU A 184 13.85 -6.67 -10.06
C GLU A 184 13.20 -6.45 -8.68
N ALA A 185 13.15 -7.49 -7.85
CA ALA A 185 12.78 -7.32 -6.44
C ALA A 185 13.80 -6.41 -5.75
N THR A 186 13.35 -5.63 -4.77
CA THR A 186 14.29 -4.94 -3.89
C THR A 186 14.83 -5.92 -2.84
N ASP A 187 16.06 -5.70 -2.38
CA ASP A 187 16.68 -6.50 -1.31
C ASP A 187 15.74 -6.62 -0.08
N GLU A 188 15.04 -5.54 0.28
CA GLU A 188 14.09 -5.55 1.41
C GLU A 188 12.88 -6.45 1.17
N PHE A 189 12.36 -6.52 -0.06
CA PHE A 189 11.26 -7.42 -0.41
C PHE A 189 11.70 -8.88 -0.38
N GLU A 190 12.87 -9.18 -0.95
CA GLU A 190 13.43 -10.54 -0.94
C GLU A 190 13.73 -11.03 0.48
N ASP A 191 14.35 -10.17 1.29
CA ASP A 191 14.67 -10.48 2.68
C ASP A 191 13.40 -10.67 3.51
N ALA A 192 12.40 -9.79 3.36
CA ALA A 192 11.12 -9.89 4.07
C ALA A 192 10.36 -11.18 3.73
N LEU A 193 10.51 -11.68 2.50
CA LEU A 193 9.91 -12.92 2.03
C LEU A 193 10.65 -14.15 2.55
N THR A 194 11.99 -14.15 2.52
CA THR A 194 12.80 -15.37 2.71
C THR A 194 13.40 -15.52 4.11
N THR A 195 13.65 -14.41 4.83
CA THR A 195 14.34 -14.46 6.11
C THR A 195 13.41 -14.91 7.23
N PRO A 196 13.70 -16.04 7.92
CA PRO A 196 12.89 -16.49 9.04
C PRO A 196 13.02 -15.53 10.22
N ARG A 197 11.89 -15.15 10.81
CA ARG A 197 11.88 -14.22 11.96
C ARG A 197 11.94 -14.90 13.31
N ASN A 198 11.51 -16.14 13.38
CA ASN A 198 11.42 -16.89 14.62
C ASN A 198 11.90 -18.32 14.40
N THR A 199 12.33 -18.93 15.50
CA THR A 199 12.47 -20.38 15.62
C THR A 199 11.46 -20.88 16.65
N ALA A 200 11.40 -22.20 16.85
CA ALA A 200 10.56 -22.80 17.88
C ALA A 200 10.89 -22.33 19.32
N THR A 201 12.06 -21.72 19.53
CA THR A 201 12.56 -21.37 20.88
C THR A 201 12.77 -19.88 21.10
N ARG A 202 12.99 -19.08 20.04
CA ARG A 202 13.24 -17.64 20.18
C ARG A 202 12.85 -16.84 18.94
N ARG A 203 12.70 -15.54 19.12
CA ARG A 203 12.68 -14.57 18.01
C ARG A 203 14.10 -14.25 17.59
N LEU A 204 14.30 -14.03 16.31
CA LEU A 204 15.58 -13.65 15.73
C LEU A 204 15.62 -12.14 15.53
N ASN A 205 16.80 -11.56 15.76
CA ASN A 205 17.05 -10.18 15.39
C ASN A 205 17.51 -10.16 13.93
N SER A 206 16.81 -9.41 13.10
CA SER A 206 17.17 -9.25 11.69
C SER A 206 18.26 -8.19 11.56
N HIS A 207 19.21 -8.42 10.66
CA HIS A 207 20.25 -7.46 10.31
C HIS A 207 19.84 -6.55 9.14
N THR A 208 18.69 -6.81 8.54
CA THR A 208 18.09 -6.11 7.40
C THR A 208 16.64 -5.72 7.70
N ASP A 209 16.06 -4.84 6.88
CA ASP A 209 14.68 -4.40 7.03
C ASP A 209 13.72 -5.46 6.47
N LEU A 210 12.90 -6.05 7.35
CA LEU A 210 11.92 -7.08 6.99
C LEU A 210 10.48 -6.54 6.98
N THR A 211 10.32 -5.24 6.72
CA THR A 211 9.02 -4.55 6.76
C THR A 211 8.37 -4.33 5.39
N SER A 212 8.87 -4.99 4.34
CA SER A 212 8.30 -4.95 2.98
C SER A 212 7.52 -6.22 2.64
N PHE A 213 6.63 -6.67 3.54
CA PHE A 213 5.88 -7.92 3.36
C PHE A 213 4.39 -7.68 3.05
N LEU A 214 3.96 -8.04 1.85
CA LEU A 214 2.56 -8.09 1.42
C LEU A 214 2.28 -9.48 0.87
N ILE A 215 1.08 -10.00 1.08
CA ILE A 215 0.64 -11.22 0.40
C ILE A 215 -0.29 -10.82 -0.73
N THR A 216 0.08 -11.11 -1.96
CA THR A 216 -0.78 -10.94 -3.13
C THR A 216 -1.43 -12.28 -3.47
N LEU A 217 -2.74 -12.26 -3.67
CA LEU A 217 -3.57 -13.37 -4.11
C LEU A 217 -4.16 -12.99 -5.47
N GLN A 218 -3.57 -13.54 -6.52
CA GLN A 218 -4.04 -13.30 -7.88
C GLN A 218 -5.43 -13.88 -8.10
N CYS A 219 -6.38 -13.03 -8.50
CA CYS A 219 -7.75 -13.45 -8.78
C CYS A 219 -7.99 -13.63 -10.28
N GLU A 220 -7.33 -12.82 -11.12
CA GLU A 220 -7.56 -12.84 -12.56
C GLU A 220 -6.47 -13.52 -13.40
N HIS A 221 -5.29 -13.82 -12.83
CA HIS A 221 -4.16 -14.18 -13.70
C HIS A 221 -3.15 -15.15 -13.07
N ASN A 222 -3.42 -16.48 -13.06
CA ASN A 222 -2.34 -17.49 -13.12
C ASN A 222 -2.70 -18.97 -13.30
N SER A 223 -3.91 -19.34 -13.70
CA SER A 223 -4.21 -20.76 -13.94
C SER A 223 -4.90 -20.92 -15.28
N ASN A 224 -4.23 -21.55 -16.25
CA ASN A 224 -4.74 -22.17 -17.49
C ASN A 224 -6.28 -22.12 -17.76
N GLY A 225 -6.90 -20.94 -17.76
CA GLY A 225 -8.35 -20.73 -17.81
C GLY A 225 -9.21 -21.32 -16.68
N ALA A 226 -8.65 -21.72 -15.52
CA ALA A 226 -9.40 -22.52 -14.53
C ALA A 226 -9.99 -21.74 -13.34
N LEU A 227 -9.33 -20.67 -12.88
CA LEU A 227 -9.78 -19.85 -11.75
C LEU A 227 -9.55 -18.37 -12.08
N THR A 228 -10.57 -17.74 -12.65
CA THR A 228 -10.69 -16.29 -12.77
C THR A 228 -11.83 -15.88 -11.83
N PHE A 229 -11.55 -15.00 -10.87
CA PHE A 229 -12.56 -14.38 -10.02
C PHE A 229 -12.46 -12.86 -10.18
N ASP A 230 -13.48 -12.27 -10.80
CA ASP A 230 -13.59 -10.83 -11.03
C ASP A 230 -14.68 -10.18 -10.15
N GLY A 231 -15.42 -10.99 -9.40
CA GLY A 231 -16.56 -10.57 -8.60
C GLY A 231 -17.82 -10.20 -9.40
N LEU A 232 -17.81 -10.26 -10.74
CA LEU A 232 -18.95 -9.85 -11.57
C LEU A 232 -20.18 -10.74 -11.34
N ASP A 233 -19.96 -12.04 -11.15
CA ASP A 233 -21.00 -13.02 -10.85
C ASP A 233 -21.75 -12.72 -9.54
N THR A 234 -21.18 -11.90 -8.64
CA THR A 234 -21.81 -11.56 -7.37
C THR A 234 -22.92 -10.51 -7.53
N GLN A 235 -23.02 -9.84 -8.69
CA GLN A 235 -24.02 -8.78 -8.96
C GLN A 235 -24.04 -7.69 -7.87
N ASN A 236 -22.86 -7.29 -7.37
CA ASN A 236 -22.69 -6.33 -6.27
C ASN A 236 -23.36 -6.76 -4.95
N GLN A 237 -23.69 -8.04 -4.80
CA GLN A 237 -24.17 -8.57 -3.52
C GLN A 237 -23.00 -8.80 -2.58
N ASN A 238 -23.29 -8.61 -1.30
CA ASN A 238 -22.34 -8.86 -0.23
C ASN A 238 -21.95 -10.34 -0.21
N THR A 239 -20.66 -10.60 -0.39
CA THR A 239 -20.08 -11.94 -0.39
C THR A 239 -19.25 -12.15 0.87
N SER A 240 -19.38 -13.33 1.49
CA SER A 240 -18.53 -13.69 2.64
C SER A 240 -17.10 -13.91 2.17
N VAL A 241 -16.18 -13.15 2.77
CA VAL A 241 -14.73 -13.33 2.67
C VAL A 241 -14.23 -13.80 4.03
N GLU A 242 -13.70 -15.01 4.07
CA GLU A 242 -13.17 -15.64 5.28
C GLU A 242 -11.65 -15.70 5.22
N LEU A 243 -10.96 -15.27 6.28
CA LEU A 243 -9.53 -15.45 6.45
C LEU A 243 -9.28 -16.46 7.58
N ARG A 244 -8.46 -17.47 7.28
CA ARG A 244 -7.99 -18.43 8.28
C ARG A 244 -6.48 -18.66 8.21
N GLY A 245 -5.92 -19.04 9.35
CA GLY A 245 -4.62 -19.70 9.44
C GLY A 245 -4.09 -19.73 10.87
N ALA A 246 -2.99 -20.44 11.08
CA ALA A 246 -2.42 -20.71 12.39
C ALA A 246 -0.97 -20.23 12.48
N PRO A 247 -0.50 -19.77 13.65
CA PRO A 247 0.90 -19.45 13.80
C PRO A 247 1.77 -20.70 13.61
N ILE A 248 2.92 -20.56 12.95
CA ILE A 248 3.93 -21.63 12.85
C ILE A 248 4.54 -21.88 14.24
N TYR A 249 4.81 -20.81 14.97
CA TYR A 249 5.37 -20.87 16.32
C TYR A 249 4.40 -20.26 17.33
N GLN A 250 4.13 -20.98 18.42
CA GLN A 250 3.14 -20.59 19.43
C GLN A 250 3.78 -19.99 20.69
N GLY A 251 2.96 -19.47 21.61
CA GLY A 251 3.44 -18.92 22.88
C GLY A 251 4.27 -17.64 22.68
N ALA A 252 5.39 -17.52 23.38
CA ALA A 252 6.24 -16.31 23.32
C ALA A 252 6.87 -16.07 21.93
N THR A 253 7.01 -17.13 21.12
CA THR A 253 7.60 -17.06 19.79
C THR A 253 6.61 -16.68 18.68
N ASP A 254 5.32 -16.56 18.97
CA ASP A 254 4.33 -16.02 18.01
C ASP A 254 4.55 -14.52 17.84
N SER A 255 5.21 -14.12 16.73
CA SER A 255 5.64 -12.75 16.46
C SER A 255 4.51 -11.80 16.06
N PHE A 256 3.40 -12.32 15.56
CA PHE A 256 2.25 -11.50 15.18
C PHE A 256 1.33 -11.30 16.39
N TYR A 257 1.00 -12.38 17.10
CA TYR A 257 0.09 -12.31 18.24
C TYR A 257 0.66 -11.58 19.46
N ASN A 258 1.98 -11.68 19.70
CA ASN A 258 2.64 -10.88 20.73
C ASN A 258 3.49 -9.81 20.05
N VAL A 259 2.88 -8.66 19.76
CA VAL A 259 3.53 -7.56 19.02
C VAL A 259 4.81 -7.10 19.73
N ASP A 260 4.73 -6.95 21.05
CA ASP A 260 5.83 -6.50 21.89
C ASP A 260 5.87 -7.27 23.23
N ILE A 261 6.92 -7.01 24.01
CA ILE A 261 7.10 -7.56 25.36
C ILE A 261 6.10 -7.02 26.39
N SER A 262 5.34 -5.97 26.04
CA SER A 262 4.34 -5.37 26.91
C SER A 262 2.98 -6.10 26.84
N GLY A 263 2.88 -7.12 26.00
CA GLY A 263 1.65 -7.92 25.84
C GLY A 263 0.62 -7.26 24.93
N ARG A 264 1.04 -6.29 24.10
CA ARG A 264 0.15 -5.66 23.13
C ARG A 264 -0.34 -6.67 22.11
N ARG A 265 -1.66 -6.67 21.86
CA ARG A 265 -2.30 -7.51 20.84
C ARG A 265 -2.19 -6.87 19.47
N PRO A 266 -2.09 -7.67 18.38
CA PRO A 266 -2.02 -7.13 17.05
C PRO A 266 -3.32 -6.38 16.70
N PRO A 267 -3.22 -5.32 15.89
CA PRO A 267 -4.34 -4.80 15.14
C PRO A 267 -5.01 -5.86 14.26
N LEU A 268 -6.16 -5.49 13.69
CA LEU A 268 -6.91 -6.35 12.78
C LEU A 268 -6.08 -6.59 11.51
N PRO A 269 -6.03 -7.84 11.00
CA PRO A 269 -5.55 -8.08 9.64
C PRO A 269 -6.39 -7.26 8.65
N LEU A 270 -5.76 -6.77 7.59
CA LEU A 270 -6.44 -5.99 6.56
C LEU A 270 -6.48 -6.79 5.26
N LEU A 271 -7.65 -6.77 4.62
CA LEU A 271 -7.84 -7.19 3.24
C LEU A 271 -7.79 -5.96 2.34
N CYS A 272 -6.84 -5.93 1.43
CA CYS A 272 -6.83 -5.01 0.30
C CYS A 272 -7.56 -5.67 -0.87
N ILE A 273 -8.45 -4.93 -1.51
CA ILE A 273 -9.15 -5.34 -2.71
C ILE A 273 -8.68 -4.41 -3.81
N VAL A 274 -8.03 -4.97 -4.83
CA VAL A 274 -7.57 -4.23 -5.99
C VAL A 274 -8.68 -4.30 -7.02
N HIS A 275 -9.17 -3.12 -7.41
CA HIS A 275 -10.16 -2.99 -8.47
C HIS A 275 -9.52 -2.41 -9.71
N ASP A 276 -9.86 -2.99 -10.85
CA ASP A 276 -9.60 -2.35 -12.13
C ASP A 276 -10.56 -1.20 -12.34
N ILE A 277 -9.97 -0.04 -12.58
CA ILE A 277 -10.69 1.20 -12.85
C ILE A 277 -10.03 1.91 -14.02
N PHE A 278 -10.65 2.98 -14.48
CA PHE A 278 -10.07 3.76 -15.54
C PHE A 278 -10.43 5.23 -15.42
N TRP A 279 -9.59 6.05 -16.02
CA TRP A 279 -9.73 7.49 -16.06
C TRP A 279 -10.13 7.85 -17.47
N LEU A 280 -11.32 8.41 -17.63
CA LEU A 280 -11.78 8.89 -18.93
C LEU A 280 -11.45 10.38 -19.06
N PHE A 281 -10.60 10.71 -20.02
CA PHE A 281 -10.26 12.08 -20.35
C PHE A 281 -11.10 12.53 -21.54
N LEU A 282 -11.86 13.62 -21.36
CA LEU A 282 -12.72 14.20 -22.39
C LEU A 282 -12.24 15.61 -22.76
N PRO A 283 -11.57 15.77 -23.92
CA PRO A 283 -11.09 17.09 -24.34
C PRO A 283 -12.24 18.08 -24.59
N ALA A 284 -13.40 17.59 -25.05
CA ALA A 284 -14.59 18.41 -25.31
C ALA A 284 -15.18 19.07 -24.06
N ALA A 285 -14.87 18.54 -22.86
CA ALA A 285 -15.31 19.08 -21.58
C ALA A 285 -14.22 19.96 -20.92
N GLY A 286 -13.41 20.65 -21.73
CA GLY A 286 -12.33 21.52 -21.23
C GLY A 286 -11.15 20.77 -20.63
N GLY A 287 -10.95 19.50 -21.01
CA GLY A 287 -9.90 18.65 -20.45
C GLY A 287 -10.26 18.01 -19.10
N SER A 288 -11.54 17.98 -18.73
CA SER A 288 -11.98 17.30 -17.50
C SER A 288 -11.70 15.79 -17.56
N CYS A 289 -11.27 15.23 -16.44
CA CYS A 289 -11.21 13.79 -16.23
C CYS A 289 -12.42 13.33 -15.42
N ILE A 290 -13.09 12.28 -15.88
CA ILE A 290 -14.13 11.59 -15.12
C ILE A 290 -13.49 10.35 -14.48
N TYR A 291 -13.61 10.27 -13.16
CA TYR A 291 -13.25 9.11 -12.38
C TYR A 291 -14.51 8.23 -12.24
N ASP A 292 -14.58 7.14 -13.00
CA ASP A 292 -15.67 6.19 -12.90
C ASP A 292 -15.25 4.97 -12.08
N THR A 293 -16.11 4.58 -11.15
CA THR A 293 -15.90 3.45 -10.25
C THR A 293 -17.07 2.47 -10.24
N ASN A 294 -18.13 2.80 -10.97
CA ASN A 294 -19.39 2.05 -10.94
C ASN A 294 -19.67 1.33 -12.26
N HIS A 295 -19.03 1.74 -13.35
CA HIS A 295 -19.22 1.18 -14.68
C HIS A 295 -17.95 0.49 -15.18
N SER A 296 -18.15 -0.56 -15.98
CA SER A 296 -17.06 -1.24 -16.67
C SER A 296 -16.50 -0.40 -17.83
N PHE A 297 -15.28 -0.75 -18.27
CA PHE A 297 -14.63 -0.09 -19.40
C PHE A 297 -15.51 -0.12 -20.67
N ASP A 298 -16.10 -1.28 -20.97
CA ASP A 298 -16.90 -1.48 -22.19
C ASP A 298 -18.21 -0.66 -22.15
N GLU A 299 -18.83 -0.52 -20.99
CA GLU A 299 -20.05 0.29 -20.81
C GLU A 299 -19.80 1.77 -21.07
N VAL A 300 -18.63 2.29 -20.68
CA VAL A 300 -18.30 3.70 -20.84
C VAL A 300 -17.75 4.03 -22.23
N ILE A 301 -16.99 3.11 -22.84
CA ILE A 301 -16.33 3.35 -24.13
C ILE A 301 -17.15 2.90 -25.34
N GLY A 302 -17.97 1.86 -25.21
CA GLY A 302 -18.84 1.40 -26.29
C GLY A 302 -19.62 2.53 -26.97
N PRO A 303 -20.30 3.43 -26.22
CA PRO A 303 -21.04 4.56 -26.78
C PRO A 303 -20.18 5.68 -27.40
N LEU A 304 -18.90 5.78 -27.04
CA LEU A 304 -17.97 6.80 -27.56
C LEU A 304 -17.26 6.36 -28.85
N SER A 305 -17.38 5.09 -29.21
CA SER A 305 -16.72 4.48 -30.38
C SER A 305 -17.61 4.39 -31.63
N SER A 306 -18.89 4.77 -31.53
CA SER A 306 -19.87 4.89 -32.63
C SER A 306 -19.96 6.30 -33.17
#